data_AF-A0A349HVD7-F1
#
_entry.id   AF-A0A349HVD7-F1
#
_cell.length_a   1.000
_cell.length_b   1.000
_cell.length_c   1.000
_cell.angle_alpha   90.00
_cell.angle_beta   90.00
_cell.angle_gamma   90.00
#
_symmetry.space_group_name_H-M   'P 1'
#
loop_
_entity.id
_entity.type
_entity.pdbx_description
1 polymer ?
#
loop_
_entity_poly.entity_id
_entity_poly.type
_entity_poly.pdbx_seq_one_letter_code
_entity_poly.pdbx_strand_id
1 'polypeptide(L)'
;MRYFGEHKKGTLTLAWGCAARNGFASCHGGMKRYNLDGGKSFQVAVFGLSGSGKSTITHAKHNNKYNITVLHDDAFVINMKDK
;
A
#
# COMPACT_ATOMS: atom_id res chain seq x y z
N MET A 1 -9.01 -16.11 18.90
CA MET A 1 -8.92 -16.05 17.44
C MET A 1 -8.40 -17.37 16.91
N ARG A 2 -9.19 -18.07 16.08
CA ARG A 2 -8.86 -19.39 15.53
C ARG A 2 -8.51 -19.32 14.03
N TYR A 3 -8.81 -18.19 13.37
CA TYR A 3 -8.51 -17.96 11.97
C TYR A 3 -7.41 -16.91 11.82
N PHE A 4 -6.44 -17.16 10.93
CA PHE A 4 -5.28 -16.28 10.74
C PHE A 4 -5.67 -14.85 10.36
N GLY A 5 -6.74 -14.69 9.58
CA GLY A 5 -7.23 -13.37 9.18
C GLY A 5 -7.64 -12.49 10.37
N GLU A 6 -8.14 -13.09 11.45
CA GLU A 6 -8.50 -12.35 12.66
C GLU A 6 -7.25 -11.77 13.33
N HIS A 7 -6.20 -12.59 13.49
CA HIS A 7 -4.92 -12.15 14.06
C HIS A 7 -4.27 -11.06 13.20
N LYS A 8 -4.28 -11.24 11.87
CA LYS A 8 -3.75 -10.26 10.92
C LYS A 8 -4.50 -8.92 11.03
N LYS A 9 -5.83 -8.93 10.98
CA LYS A 9 -6.64 -7.70 11.03
C LYS A 9 -6.62 -7.03 12.41
N GLY A 10 -6.59 -7.81 13.50
CA GLY A 10 -6.40 -7.30 14.85
C GLY A 10 -5.06 -6.56 14.99
N THR A 11 -3.97 -7.17 14.50
CA THR A 11 -2.62 -6.57 14.54
C THR A 11 -2.56 -5.29 13.72
N LEU A 12 -3.11 -5.29 12.49
CA LEU A 12 -3.17 -4.08 11.65
C LEU A 12 -3.95 -2.94 12.34
N THR A 13 -5.07 -3.27 12.99
CA THR A 13 -5.91 -2.28 13.68
C THR A 13 -5.14 -1.61 14.81
N LEU A 14 -4.39 -2.38 15.61
CA LEU A 14 -3.52 -1.83 16.66
C LEU A 14 -2.41 -0.95 16.08
N ALA A 15 -1.73 -1.42 15.03
CA ALA A 15 -0.66 -0.68 14.36
C ALA A 15 -1.16 0.66 13.79
N TRP A 16 -2.31 0.66 13.12
CA TRP A 16 -2.94 1.86 12.57
C TRP A 16 -3.39 2.84 13.65
N GLY A 17 -3.93 2.35 14.76
CA GLY A 17 -4.25 3.19 15.91
C GLY A 17 -3.01 3.88 16.48
N CYS A 18 -1.89 3.17 16.58
CA CYS A 18 -0.61 3.75 16.98
C CYS A 18 -0.09 4.77 15.96
N ALA A 19 -0.14 4.45 14.66
CA ALA A 19 0.29 5.34 13.59
C ALA A 19 -0.49 6.66 13.58
N ALA A 20 -1.82 6.60 13.67
CA ALA A 20 -2.70 7.76 13.71
C ALA A 20 -2.36 8.70 14.89
N ARG A 21 -2.12 8.13 16.07
CA ARG A 21 -1.70 8.89 17.27
C ARG A 21 -0.32 9.56 17.12
N ASN A 22 0.52 9.09 16.20
CA ASN A 22 1.85 9.62 15.94
C ASN A 22 1.93 10.51 14.69
N GLY A 23 0.79 10.91 14.10
CA GLY A 23 0.76 11.82 12.96
C GLY A 23 0.97 11.14 11.61
N PHE A 24 0.63 9.84 11.50
CA PHE A 24 0.64 9.12 10.24
C PHE A 24 -0.79 8.80 9.78
N ALA A 25 -1.04 8.88 8.47
CA ALA A 25 -2.26 8.35 7.86
C ALA A 25 -2.11 6.86 7.61
N SER A 26 -3.07 6.09 8.12
CA SER A 26 -3.11 4.64 7.94
C SER A 26 -3.84 4.27 6.65
N CYS A 27 -3.23 3.42 5.83
CA CYS A 27 -3.72 3.11 4.50
C CYS A 27 -3.93 1.61 4.31
N HIS A 28 -5.15 1.20 3.95
CA HIS A 28 -5.46 -0.16 3.48
C HIS A 28 -5.41 -0.18 1.96
N GLY A 29 -4.21 -0.31 1.40
CA GLY A 29 -3.97 -0.14 -0.03
C GLY A 29 -2.75 -0.89 -0.52
N GLY A 30 -2.70 -1.10 -1.83
CA GLY A 30 -1.46 -1.45 -2.51
C GLY A 30 -0.69 -0.18 -2.87
N MET A 31 0.63 -0.29 -3.01
CA MET A 31 1.51 0.78 -3.46
C MET A 31 2.55 0.22 -4.41
N LYS A 32 2.79 0.94 -5.50
CA LYS A 32 3.87 0.63 -6.44
C LYS A 32 4.60 1.88 -6.90
N ARG A 33 5.84 1.67 -7.34
CA ARG A 33 6.70 2.70 -7.90
C ARG A 33 6.94 2.40 -9.38
N TYR A 34 6.82 3.43 -10.20
CA TYR A 34 7.34 3.49 -11.56
C TYR A 34 8.74 4.10 -11.51
N ASN A 35 9.73 3.37 -11.99
CA ASN A 35 11.10 3.83 -12.15
C ASN A 35 11.21 4.45 -13.53
N LEU A 36 11.44 5.76 -13.58
CA LEU A 36 11.49 6.57 -14.81
C LEU A 36 12.95 6.83 -15.19
N ASP A 37 13.15 7.25 -16.44
CA ASP A 37 14.48 7.60 -16.93
C ASP A 37 15.09 8.77 -16.16
N GLY A 38 16.42 8.80 -16.11
CA GLY A 38 17.17 9.83 -15.39
C GLY A 38 17.05 9.73 -13.86
N GLY A 39 16.79 8.52 -13.33
CA GLY A 39 16.75 8.25 -11.89
C GLY A 39 15.50 8.80 -11.18
N LYS A 40 14.52 9.31 -11.93
CA LYS A 40 13.25 9.78 -11.37
C LYS A 40 12.36 8.61 -11.03
N SER A 41 11.44 8.81 -10.08
CA SER A 41 10.44 7.80 -9.77
C SER A 41 9.10 8.42 -9.43
N PHE A 42 8.03 7.67 -9.73
CA PHE A 42 6.66 8.07 -9.42
C PHE A 42 5.98 6.97 -8.62
N GLN A 43 5.39 7.30 -7.48
CA GLN A 43 4.72 6.33 -6.60
C GLN A 43 3.21 6.49 -6.69
N VAL A 44 2.50 5.37 -6.74
CA VAL A 44 1.04 5.31 -6.79
C VAL A 44 0.55 4.39 -5.68
N ALA A 45 -0.39 4.89 -4.90
CA ALA A 45 -1.21 4.08 -4.00
C ALA A 45 -2.54 3.73 -4.67
N VAL A 46 -3.00 2.50 -4.47
CA VAL A 46 -4.24 1.97 -5.01
C VAL A 46 -5.14 1.52 -3.86
N PHE A 47 -6.32 2.13 -3.79
CA PHE A 47 -7.34 1.82 -2.80
C PHE A 47 -8.58 1.25 -3.50
N GLY A 48 -9.25 0.32 -2.84
CA GLY A 48 -10.43 -0.33 -3.39
C GLY A 48 -11.05 -1.31 -2.41
N LEU A 49 -12.35 -1.52 -2.54
CA LEU A 49 -13.09 -2.50 -1.76
C LEU A 49 -12.69 -3.93 -2.14
N SER A 50 -13.06 -4.89 -1.30
CA SER A 50 -12.88 -6.31 -1.64
C SER A 50 -13.57 -6.61 -2.97
N GLY A 51 -12.88 -7.33 -3.86
CA GLY A 51 -13.38 -7.65 -5.20
C GLY A 51 -13.23 -6.55 -6.27
N SER A 52 -12.80 -5.33 -5.91
CA SER A 52 -12.71 -4.21 -6.88
C SER A 52 -11.43 -4.20 -7.75
N GLY A 53 -10.61 -5.24 -7.71
CA GLY A 53 -9.39 -5.33 -8.51
C GLY A 53 -8.17 -4.56 -7.97
N LYS A 54 -8.15 -4.13 -6.70
CA LYS A 54 -7.01 -3.43 -6.08
C LYS A 54 -5.67 -4.15 -6.28
N SER A 55 -5.62 -5.45 -6.01
CA SER A 55 -4.39 -6.24 -6.18
C SER A 55 -4.03 -6.41 -7.67
N THR A 56 -5.02 -6.54 -8.55
CA THR A 56 -4.79 -6.56 -10.00
C THR A 56 -4.06 -5.30 -10.48
N ILE A 57 -4.52 -4.13 -10.06
CA ILE A 57 -3.89 -2.85 -10.45
C ILE A 57 -2.53 -2.69 -9.78
N THR A 58 -2.38 -3.10 -8.51
CA THR A 58 -1.12 -3.02 -7.76
C THR A 58 -0.02 -3.87 -8.41
N HIS A 59 -0.36 -5.08 -8.86
CA HIS A 59 0.57 -6.02 -9.49
C HIS A 59 0.63 -5.90 -11.02
N ALA A 60 -0.14 -5.00 -11.64
CA ALA A 60 -0.17 -4.84 -13.08
C ALA A 60 1.22 -4.47 -13.63
N LYS A 61 1.79 -5.37 -14.45
CA LYS A 61 3.08 -5.23 -15.14
C LYS A 61 2.98 -4.47 -16.46
N HIS A 62 1.77 -4.22 -16.97
CA HIS A 62 1.52 -3.48 -18.21
C HIS A 62 2.35 -3.98 -19.40
N ASN A 63 2.37 -5.29 -19.64
CA ASN A 63 3.18 -5.94 -20.68
C ASN A 63 4.68 -5.58 -20.61
N ASN A 64 5.19 -5.37 -19.39
CA ASN A 64 6.57 -4.92 -19.12
C ASN A 64 6.93 -3.58 -19.78
N LYS A 65 5.94 -2.76 -20.14
CA LYS A 65 6.14 -1.42 -20.72
C LYS A 65 6.86 -0.47 -19.78
N TYR A 66 6.73 -0.67 -18.47
CA TYR A 66 7.30 0.19 -17.45
C TYR A 66 8.15 -0.62 -16.47
N ASN A 67 9.27 -0.05 -16.02
CA ASN A 67 10.02 -0.59 -14.90
C ASN A 67 9.25 -0.29 -13.59
N ILE A 68 8.61 -1.32 -13.03
CA ILE A 68 7.72 -1.19 -11.87
C ILE A 68 8.26 -2.02 -10.70
N THR A 69 8.20 -1.44 -9.50
CA THR A 69 8.47 -2.12 -8.24
C THR A 69 7.22 -2.05 -7.36
N VAL A 70 6.69 -3.20 -6.93
CA VAL A 70 5.63 -3.24 -5.92
C VAL A 70 6.27 -2.92 -4.56
N LEU A 71 5.79 -1.87 -3.90
CA LEU A 71 6.30 -1.44 -2.59
C LEU A 71 5.50 -2.08 -1.45
N HIS A 72 4.18 -2.21 -1.62
CA HIS A 72 3.29 -2.85 -0.67
C HIS A 72 2.00 -3.33 -1.37
N ASP A 73 1.30 -4.34 -0.85
CA ASP A 73 0.06 -4.85 -1.49
C ASP A 73 -1.20 -4.81 -0.59
N ASP A 74 -1.05 -4.42 0.68
CA ASP A 74 -2.15 -4.52 1.63
C ASP A 74 -2.19 -3.40 2.65
N ALA A 75 -1.09 -3.00 3.28
CA ALA A 75 -1.15 -1.93 4.28
C ALA A 75 0.15 -1.13 4.35
N PHE A 76 0.02 0.18 4.43
CA PHE A 76 1.16 1.07 4.65
C PHE A 76 0.69 2.30 5.46
N VAL A 77 1.63 3.16 5.83
CA VAL A 77 1.35 4.43 6.52
C VAL A 77 2.05 5.58 5.80
N ILE A 78 1.45 6.77 5.82
CA ILE A 78 2.00 7.99 5.22
C ILE A 78 2.29 8.98 6.34
N ASN A 79 3.54 9.48 6.43
CA ASN A 79 3.88 10.55 7.36
C ASN A 79 3.16 11.84 6.92
N MET A 80 2.32 12.41 7.79
CA MET A 80 1.56 13.63 7.46
C MET A 80 2.33 14.92 7.73
N LYS A 81 3.52 14.83 8.35
CA LYS A 81 4.35 16.00 8.71
C LYS A 81 5.37 16.35 7.63
N ASP A 82 5.86 15.36 6.89
CA ASP A 82 6.71 15.58 5.71
C ASP A 82 5.84 15.80 4.48
N LYS A 83 6.07 16.93 3.78
CA LYS A 83 5.48 17.25 2.48
C LYS A 83 6.57 17.32 1.43
#